data_AF-A0A2N2L4R7-F1
#
_entry.id   AF-A0A2N2L4R7-F1
#
_cell.length_a   1.000
_cell.length_b   1.000
_cell.length_c   1.000
_cell.angle_alpha   90.00
_cell.angle_beta   90.00
_cell.angle_gamma   90.00
#
_symmetry.space_group_name_H-M   'P 1'
#
loop_
_entity.id
_entity.type
_entity.pdbx_description
1 polymer ?
#
loop_
_entity_poly.entity_id
_entity_poly.type
_entity_poly.pdbx_seq_one_letter_code
_entity_poly.pdbx_strand_id
1 'polypeptide(L)'
;MTRQEIEREIKNIFQREFEVENPGMDDNLREEYGFDSIDAIELLLEIEKLLGFELTQEEKKLAMEIRTISQICDYIEKITQTKARLAGGK
;
A
#
# COMPACT_ATOMS: atom_id res chain seq x y z
N MET A 1 -13.05 3.37 -1.09
CA MET A 1 -12.66 2.28 -0.18
C MET A 1 -12.65 2.79 1.24
N THR A 2 -13.13 1.98 2.17
CA THR A 2 -12.96 2.16 3.62
C THR A 2 -11.61 1.60 4.07
N ARG A 3 -11.10 2.05 5.23
CA ARG A 3 -9.84 1.54 5.80
C ARG A 3 -9.84 0.01 5.93
N GLN A 4 -10.95 -0.57 6.38
CA GLN A 4 -11.09 -2.02 6.53
C GLN A 4 -10.94 -2.78 5.21
N GLU A 5 -11.46 -2.24 4.11
CA GLU A 5 -11.27 -2.82 2.78
C GLU A 5 -9.80 -2.75 2.36
N ILE A 6 -9.13 -1.61 2.59
CA ILE A 6 -7.70 -1.44 2.29
C ILE A 6 -6.88 -2.45 3.08
N GLU A 7 -7.11 -2.56 4.39
CA GLU A 7 -6.40 -3.49 5.26
C GLU A 7 -6.55 -4.94 4.80
N ARG A 8 -7.77 -5.33 4.41
CA ARG A 8 -8.05 -6.68 3.91
C ARG A 8 -7.31 -6.95 2.60
N GLU A 9 -7.36 -6.01 1.66
CA GLU A 9 -6.69 -6.17 0.36
C GLU A 9 -5.17 -6.18 0.51
N ILE A 10 -4.61 -5.34 1.37
CA ILE A 10 -3.18 -5.34 1.65
C ILE A 10 -2.76 -6.65 2.30
N LYS A 11 -3.50 -7.16 3.30
CA LYS A 11 -3.22 -8.48 3.86
C LYS A 11 -3.31 -9.61 2.82
N ASN A 12 -4.26 -9.54 1.88
CA ASN A 12 -4.35 -10.50 0.78
C ASN A 12 -3.12 -10.42 -0.15
N ILE A 13 -2.65 -9.22 -0.49
CA ILE A 13 -1.43 -9.01 -1.29
C ILE A 13 -0.21 -9.57 -0.57
N PHE A 14 -0.06 -9.26 0.73
CA PHE A 14 1.02 -9.78 1.58
C PHE A 14 1.03 -11.30 1.66
N GLN A 15 -0.14 -11.93 1.80
CA GLN A 15 -0.23 -13.39 1.82
C GLN A 15 0.11 -14.03 0.48
N ARG A 16 -0.36 -13.45 -0.64
CA ARG A 16 -0.25 -14.08 -1.96
C ARG A 16 1.08 -13.83 -2.67
N GLU A 17 1.62 -12.61 -2.56
CA GLU A 17 2.83 -12.19 -3.27
C GLU A 17 4.08 -12.36 -2.40
N PHE A 18 3.94 -12.19 -1.08
CA PHE A 18 5.07 -12.15 -0.15
C PHE A 18 5.07 -13.31 0.85
N GLU A 19 4.10 -14.22 0.76
CA GLU A 19 3.94 -15.36 1.69
C GLU A 19 3.86 -14.95 3.18
N VAL A 20 3.47 -13.70 3.45
CA VAL A 20 3.37 -13.14 4.79
C VAL A 20 1.96 -13.33 5.34
N GLU A 21 1.81 -14.22 6.32
CA GLU A 21 0.52 -14.51 6.94
C GLU A 21 0.23 -13.59 8.13
N ASN A 22 -0.85 -12.81 8.02
CA ASN A 22 -1.38 -11.91 9.05
C ASN A 22 -0.32 -11.00 9.69
N PRO A 23 0.33 -10.12 8.91
CA PRO A 23 1.30 -9.19 9.45
C PRO A 23 0.64 -8.24 10.46
N GLY A 24 1.36 -7.89 11.52
CA GLY A 24 0.97 -6.86 12.46
C GLY A 24 0.98 -5.48 11.80
N MET A 25 0.13 -4.58 12.31
CA MET A 25 -0.07 -3.25 11.73
C MET A 25 1.15 -2.34 11.90
N ASP A 26 1.87 -2.52 13.01
CA ASP A 26 3.01 -1.71 13.44
C ASP A 26 4.34 -2.47 13.29
N ASP A 27 4.30 -3.69 12.77
CA ASP A 27 5.47 -4.52 12.53
C ASP A 27 6.35 -3.87 11.47
N ASN A 28 7.66 -3.88 11.71
CA ASN A 28 8.62 -3.38 10.75
C ASN A 28 8.80 -4.44 9.65
N LEU A 29 8.21 -4.17 8.47
CA LEU A 29 8.19 -5.10 7.35
C LEU A 29 9.57 -5.58 6.95
N ARG A 30 10.56 -4.69 7.02
CA ARG A 30 11.94 -5.02 6.67
C ARG A 30 12.62 -5.91 7.69
N GLU A 31 12.36 -5.70 8.98
CA GLU A 31 13.03 -6.43 10.06
C GLU A 31 12.34 -7.75 10.38
N GLU A 32 11.01 -7.79 10.36
CA GLU A 32 10.24 -9.02 10.66
C GLU A 32 10.04 -9.91 9.46
N TYR A 33 9.76 -9.34 8.29
CA TYR A 33 9.37 -10.10 7.09
C TYR A 33 10.44 -10.04 5.98
N GLY A 34 11.58 -9.40 6.22
CA GLY A 34 12.65 -9.31 5.22
C GLY A 34 12.28 -8.47 3.99
N PHE A 35 11.32 -7.57 4.13
CA PHE A 35 10.79 -6.77 3.02
C PHE A 35 11.85 -5.79 2.47
N ASP A 36 12.30 -6.05 1.25
CA ASP A 36 13.38 -5.34 0.58
C ASP A 36 12.87 -4.31 -0.45
N SER A 37 13.80 -3.60 -1.09
CA SER A 37 13.47 -2.61 -2.13
C SER A 37 12.78 -3.23 -3.34
N ILE A 38 12.99 -4.52 -3.63
CA ILE A 38 12.32 -5.23 -4.73
C ILE A 38 10.86 -5.46 -4.34
N ASP A 39 10.61 -5.96 -3.13
CA ASP A 39 9.26 -6.18 -2.61
C ASP A 39 8.44 -4.88 -2.57
N ALA A 40 9.09 -3.77 -2.22
CA ALA A 40 8.45 -2.46 -2.24
C ALA A 40 7.99 -2.05 -3.65
N ILE A 41 8.75 -2.39 -4.69
CA ILE A 41 8.38 -2.12 -6.08
C ILE A 41 7.21 -3.02 -6.50
N GLU A 42 7.24 -4.31 -6.15
CA GLU A 42 6.14 -5.25 -6.46
C GLU A 42 4.85 -4.86 -5.76
N LEU A 43 4.91 -4.51 -4.48
CA LEU A 43 3.77 -4.01 -3.72
C LEU A 43 3.19 -2.74 -4.36
N LEU A 44 4.05 -1.82 -4.81
CA LEU A 44 3.61 -0.61 -5.52
C LEU A 44 2.84 -0.95 -6.79
N LEU A 45 3.30 -1.92 -7.58
CA LEU A 45 2.60 -2.38 -8.79
C LEU A 45 1.23 -2.97 -8.45
N GLU A 46 1.13 -3.77 -7.39
CA GLU A 46 -0.15 -4.33 -6.95
C GLU A 46 -1.11 -3.27 -6.42
N ILE A 47 -0.61 -2.25 -5.74
CA ILE A 47 -1.40 -1.09 -5.30
C ILE A 47 -1.90 -0.29 -6.52
N GLU A 48 -1.07 -0.05 -7.54
CA GLU A 48 -1.50 0.61 -8.78
C GLU A 48 -2.62 -0.17 -9.49
N LYS A 49 -2.49 -1.50 -9.56
CA LYS A 49 -3.54 -2.38 -10.11
C LYS A 49 -4.83 -2.32 -9.30
N LEU A 50 -4.73 -2.34 -7.96
CA LEU A 50 -5.86 -2.24 -7.04
C LEU A 50 -6.59 -0.90 -7.19
N LEU A 51 -5.84 0.19 -7.34
CA LEU A 51 -6.37 1.54 -7.47
C LEU A 51 -6.87 1.84 -8.89
N GLY A 52 -6.40 1.10 -9.90
CA GLY A 52 -6.77 1.29 -11.30
C GLY A 52 -6.13 2.52 -11.95
N PHE A 53 -5.08 3.08 -11.36
CA PHE A 53 -4.29 4.18 -11.92
C PHE A 53 -2.84 4.11 -11.48
N GLU A 54 -1.96 4.71 -12.28
CA GLU A 54 -0.54 4.80 -11.97
C GLU A 54 -0.28 5.91 -10.93
N LEU A 55 0.60 5.60 -9.99
CA LEU A 55 1.11 6.53 -8.99
C LEU A 55 2.16 7.44 -9.63
N THR A 56 2.15 8.70 -9.22
CA THR A 56 3.18 9.68 -9.59
C THR A 56 4.53 9.34 -8.95
N GLN A 57 5.62 9.93 -9.44
CA GLN A 57 6.95 9.73 -8.86
C GLN A 57 7.02 10.15 -7.38
N GLU A 58 6.33 11.21 -6.99
CA GLU A 58 6.29 11.66 -5.60
C GLU A 58 5.55 10.66 -4.71
N GLU A 59 4.41 10.16 -5.16
CA GLU A 59 3.65 9.09 -4.49
C GLU A 59 4.52 7.83 -4.32
N LYS A 60 5.19 7.39 -5.39
CA LYS A 60 6.13 6.25 -5.35
C LYS A 60 7.25 6.46 -4.34
N LYS A 61 7.83 7.66 -4.28
CA LYS A 61 8.88 7.99 -3.31
C LYS A 61 8.39 7.91 -1.86
N LEU A 62 7.17 8.38 -1.59
CA LEU A 62 6.56 8.28 -0.26
C LEU A 62 6.34 6.81 0.12
N ALA A 63 5.90 5.98 -0.82
CA ALA A 63 5.72 4.56 -0.58
C ALA A 63 7.03 3.83 -0.23
N MET A 64 8.18 4.27 -0.78
CA MET A 64 9.49 3.69 -0.43
C MET A 64 9.94 4.00 1.01
N GLU A 65 9.38 5.01 1.66
CA GLU A 65 9.66 5.33 3.07
C GLU A 65 8.81 4.52 4.05
N ILE A 66 7.80 3.80 3.54
CA ILE A 66 6.90 3.00 4.37
C ILE A 66 7.62 1.79 4.95
N ARG A 67 7.35 1.51 6.23
CA ARG A 67 7.94 0.42 7.00
C ARG A 67 6.90 -0.47 7.66
N THR A 68 5.63 -0.05 7.76
CA THR A 68 4.58 -0.81 8.45
C THR A 68 3.30 -0.89 7.63
N ILE A 69 2.47 -1.91 7.88
CA ILE A 69 1.16 -2.07 7.20
C ILE A 69 0.25 -0.88 7.47
N SER A 70 0.25 -0.31 8.70
CA SER A 70 -0.56 0.87 9.01
C SER A 70 -0.22 2.04 8.11
N GLN A 71 1.08 2.28 7.87
CA GLN A 71 1.55 3.34 6.98
C GLN A 71 1.11 3.11 5.52
N ILE A 72 1.10 1.86 5.05
CA ILE A 72 0.57 1.50 3.71
C ILE A 72 -0.92 1.86 3.64
N CYS A 73 -1.69 1.50 4.65
CA CYS A 73 -3.12 1.78 4.69
C CYS A 73 -3.40 3.28 4.71
N ASP A 74 -2.69 4.04 5.54
CA ASP A 74 -2.81 5.50 5.62
C ASP A 74 -2.42 6.18 4.29
N TYR A 75 -1.41 5.65 3.61
CA TYR A 75 -0.96 6.13 2.30
C TYR A 75 -2.03 5.93 1.21
N ILE A 76 -2.58 4.71 1.11
CA ILE A 76 -3.65 4.39 0.14
C ILE A 76 -4.91 5.20 0.42
N GLU A 77 -5.27 5.38 1.69
CA GLU A 77 -6.41 6.19 2.08
C GLU A 77 -6.24 7.65 1.63
N LYS A 78 -5.07 8.25 1.88
CA LYS A 78 -4.75 9.61 1.43
C LYS A 78 -4.83 9.78 -0.08
N ILE A 79 -4.28 8.84 -0.85
CA ILE A 79 -4.32 8.90 -2.32
C ILE A 79 -5.75 8.75 -2.80
N THR A 80 -6.48 7.76 -2.30
CA THR A 80 -7.86 7.51 -2.69
C THR A 80 -8.74 8.72 -2.42
N GLN A 81 -8.60 9.36 -1.25
CA GLN A 81 -9.31 10.59 -0.92
C GLN A 81 -8.91 11.76 -1.84
N THR A 82 -7.61 11.91 -2.13
CA THR A 82 -7.11 12.97 -3.00
C THR A 82 -7.65 12.81 -4.42
N LYS A 83 -7.62 11.60 -4.98
CA LYS A 83 -8.12 11.30 -6.32
C LYS A 83 -9.64 11.39 -6.40
N ALA A 84 -10.36 10.93 -5.36
CA ALA A 84 -11.82 11.11 -5.28
C ALA A 84 -12.21 12.59 -5.28
N ARG A 85 -11.46 13.45 -4.58
CA ARG A 85 -11.67 14.90 -4.60
C ARG A 85 -11.39 15.52 -5.97
N LEU A 86 -10.37 15.04 -6.68
CA LEU A 86 -10.06 15.49 -8.05
C LEU A 86 -11.11 15.03 -9.07
N ALA A 87 -11.67 13.84 -8.92
CA ALA A 87 -12.71 13.29 -9.80
C ALA A 87 -14.11 13.89 -9.55
N GLY A 88 -14.40 14.31 -8.32
CA GLY A 88 -15.68 14.94 -7.92
C GLY A 88 -15.80 16.43 -8.21
N GLY A 89 -14.77 17.06 -8.78
CA GLY A 89 -14.79 18.45 -9.22
C GLY A 89 -15.23 18.57 -10.69
N LYS A 90 -16.52 18.40 -10.95
CA LYS A 90 -17.19 18.83 -12.19
C LYS A 90 -18.49 19.53 -11.88
#